data_AF-C2EWB8-F1
#
_entry.id   AF-C2EWB8-F1
#
_cell.length_a   1.000
_cell.length_b   1.000
_cell.length_c   1.000
_cell.angle_alpha   90.00
_cell.angle_beta   90.00
_cell.angle_gamma   90.00
#
_symmetry.space_group_name_H-M   'P 1'
#
loop_
_entity.id
_entity.type
_entity.pdbx_description
1 polymer ?
#
loop_
_entity_poly.entity_id
_entity_poly.type
_entity_poly.pdbx_seq_one_letter_code
_entity_poly.pdbx_strand_id
1 'polypeptide(L)'
;MQEWSDAMKIEMTAKEFAEYTEYLDRRKPRLSREWIDLRSEITNYCHSHKTMSRSFSTQQNFIYGAIRFVTGISQIDQLKGSQVDLARMVFHELVEKRENFSNEIN
;
A
#
# COMPACT_ATOMS: atom_id res chain seq x y z
N MET A 1 13.75 -29.36 31.43
CA MET A 1 13.47 -28.01 30.89
C MET A 1 13.94 -28.04 29.45
N GLN A 2 13.00 -28.03 28.51
CA GLN A 2 13.24 -28.36 27.10
C GLN A 2 13.65 -27.07 26.38
N GLU A 3 14.93 -26.96 26.03
CA GLU A 3 15.50 -25.83 25.29
C GLU A 3 14.99 -25.87 23.84
N TRP A 4 14.01 -25.03 23.54
CA TRP A 4 13.61 -24.72 22.17
C TRP A 4 14.09 -23.31 21.86
N SER A 5 15.32 -23.15 21.37
CA SER A 5 15.78 -21.86 20.82
C SER A 5 17.02 -21.95 19.93
N ASP A 6 17.34 -23.11 19.35
CA ASP A 6 18.16 -23.10 18.15
C ASP A 6 17.24 -22.81 16.97
N ALA A 7 17.21 -21.53 16.57
CA ALA A 7 16.59 -21.10 15.33
C ALA A 7 17.14 -21.98 14.20
N MET A 8 16.31 -22.91 13.73
CA MET A 8 16.59 -23.79 12.60
C MET A 8 16.92 -22.91 11.39
N LYS A 9 18.20 -22.62 11.19
CA LYS A 9 18.72 -21.99 9.99
C LYS A 9 18.64 -23.05 8.91
N ILE A 10 17.56 -23.02 8.15
CA ILE A 10 17.44 -23.83 6.94
C ILE A 10 18.44 -23.23 5.95
N GLU A 11 19.59 -23.88 5.78
CA GLU A 11 20.50 -23.58 4.69
C GLU A 11 19.84 -24.03 3.39
N MET A 12 19.24 -23.07 2.69
CA MET A 12 18.57 -23.32 1.43
C MET A 12 19.58 -23.16 0.29
N THR A 13 19.67 -24.16 -0.59
CA THR A 13 20.55 -24.10 -1.76
C THR A 13 20.10 -22.99 -2.72
N ALA A 14 21.00 -22.51 -3.59
CA ALA A 14 20.67 -21.49 -4.59
C ALA A 14 19.51 -21.93 -5.50
N LYS A 15 19.39 -23.24 -5.78
CA LYS A 15 18.29 -23.81 -6.56
C LYS A 15 16.97 -23.74 -5.80
N GLU A 16 16.93 -24.18 -4.55
CA GLU A 16 15.72 -24.10 -3.72
C GLU A 16 15.30 -22.65 -3.46
N PHE A 17 16.24 -21.72 -3.34
CA PHE A 17 15.94 -20.28 -3.26
C PHE A 17 15.31 -19.75 -4.56
N ALA A 18 15.83 -20.15 -5.71
CA ALA A 18 15.24 -19.78 -7.00
C ALA A 18 13.81 -20.35 -7.16
N GLU A 19 13.61 -21.63 -6.83
CA GLU A 19 12.29 -22.27 -6.85
C GLU A 19 11.30 -21.60 -5.89
N TYR A 20 11.76 -21.24 -4.68
CA TYR A 20 10.95 -20.55 -3.69
C TYR A 20 10.59 -19.12 -4.13
N THR A 21 11.54 -18.38 -4.69
CA THR A 21 11.28 -17.02 -5.19
C THR A 21 10.34 -17.05 -6.40
N GLU A 22 10.49 -18.00 -7.32
CA GLU A 22 9.56 -18.20 -8.43
C GLU A 22 8.14 -18.58 -7.94
N TYR A 23 8.05 -19.45 -6.94
CA TYR A 23 6.79 -19.81 -6.27
C TYR A 23 6.09 -18.60 -5.66
N LEU A 24 6.84 -17.69 -5.04
CA LEU A 24 6.30 -16.44 -4.50
C LEU A 24 5.88 -15.48 -5.62
N ASP A 25 6.68 -15.34 -6.67
CA ASP A 25 6.42 -14.41 -7.77
C ASP A 25 5.18 -14.80 -8.59
N ARG A 26 4.99 -16.11 -8.83
CA ARG A 26 3.77 -16.66 -9.44
C ARG A 26 2.51 -16.42 -8.60
N ARG A 27 2.65 -16.21 -7.30
CA ARG A 27 1.55 -15.94 -6.36
C ARG A 27 1.42 -14.48 -5.95
N LYS A 28 2.28 -13.59 -6.44
CA LYS A 28 2.06 -12.15 -6.25
C LYS A 28 0.75 -11.78 -6.94
N PRO A 29 -0.16 -11.07 -6.24
CA PRO A 29 -1.35 -10.52 -6.87
C PRO A 29 -0.89 -9.66 -8.06
N ARG A 30 -1.32 -10.01 -9.28
CA ARG A 30 -1.16 -9.10 -10.41
C ARG A 30 -2.01 -7.87 -10.11
N LEU A 31 -1.35 -6.75 -9.89
CA LEU A 31 -1.99 -5.47 -9.68
C LEU A 31 -2.85 -5.15 -10.92
N SER A 32 -4.08 -4.72 -10.70
CA SER A 32 -4.91 -4.20 -11.77
C SER A 32 -4.28 -2.93 -12.34
N ARG A 33 -4.45 -2.67 -13.64
CA ARG A 33 -3.84 -1.48 -14.28
C ARG A 33 -4.39 -0.20 -13.65
N GLU A 34 -5.68 -0.21 -13.37
CA GLU A 34 -6.41 0.86 -12.71
C GLU A 34 -5.86 1.14 -11.31
N TRP A 35 -5.45 0.09 -10.57
CA TRP A 35 -4.78 0.26 -9.28
C TRP A 35 -3.38 0.86 -9.46
N ILE A 36 -2.61 0.42 -10.46
CA ILE A 36 -1.27 0.98 -10.73
C ILE A 36 -1.37 2.48 -11.02
N ASP A 37 -2.35 2.88 -11.83
CA ASP A 37 -2.59 4.28 -12.18
C ASP A 37 -2.96 5.10 -10.93
N LEU A 38 -3.92 4.62 -10.12
CA LEU A 38 -4.30 5.29 -8.86
C LEU A 38 -3.13 5.35 -7.85
N ARG A 39 -2.36 4.28 -7.72
CA ARG A 39 -1.18 4.21 -6.84
C ARG A 39 -0.14 5.25 -7.23
N SER A 40 0.05 5.47 -8.52
CA SER A 40 0.97 6.49 -9.05
C SER A 40 0.46 7.89 -8.71
N GLU A 41 -0.84 8.14 -8.85
CA GLU A 41 -1.50 9.39 -8.47
C GLU A 41 -1.32 9.71 -6.98
N ILE A 42 -1.59 8.74 -6.09
CA ILE A 42 -1.40 8.87 -4.63
C ILE A 42 0.07 9.16 -4.30
N THR A 43 1.00 8.48 -4.98
CA THR A 43 2.45 8.68 -4.79
C THR A 43 2.85 10.11 -5.16
N ASN A 44 2.42 10.59 -6.32
CA ASN A 44 2.70 11.96 -6.76
C ASN A 44 2.10 13.01 -5.82
N TYR A 45 0.89 12.77 -5.31
CA TYR A 45 0.27 13.63 -4.32
C TYR A 45 1.08 13.70 -3.01
N CYS A 46 1.51 12.56 -2.47
CA CYS A 46 2.31 12.52 -1.24
C CYS A 46 3.68 13.20 -1.42
N HIS A 47 4.26 13.18 -2.62
CA HIS A 47 5.50 13.89 -2.92
C HIS A 47 5.29 15.41 -3.03
N SER A 48 4.23 15.85 -3.69
CA SER A 48 3.93 17.27 -3.90
C SER A 48 3.46 17.98 -2.63
N HIS A 49 2.81 17.27 -1.71
CA HIS A 49 2.23 17.85 -0.48
C HIS A 49 3.06 17.54 0.76
N LYS A 50 4.35 17.27 0.60
CA LYS A 50 5.27 17.01 1.71
C LYS A 50 5.41 18.28 2.57
N THR A 51 4.84 18.26 3.76
CA THR A 51 5.03 19.31 4.76
C THR A 51 6.24 19.00 5.64
N MET A 52 6.82 20.01 6.29
CA MET A 52 7.87 19.79 7.30
C MET A 52 7.43 18.82 8.42
N SER A 53 6.12 18.73 8.67
CA SER A 53 5.51 17.98 9.77
C SER A 53 5.12 16.53 9.45
N ARG A 54 5.00 16.13 8.17
CA ARG A 54 4.55 14.78 7.80
C ARG A 54 5.43 14.19 6.71
N SER A 55 6.03 13.04 7.00
CA SER A 55 6.76 12.26 6.01
C SER A 55 5.81 11.72 4.92
N PHE A 56 6.38 11.44 3.75
CA PHE A 56 5.70 10.73 2.66
C PHE A 56 5.01 9.45 3.15
N SER A 57 5.73 8.64 3.95
CA SER A 57 5.21 7.36 4.46
C SER A 57 3.99 7.55 5.35
N THR A 58 3.97 8.57 6.20
CA THR A 58 2.83 8.87 7.06
C THR A 58 1.61 9.27 6.25
N GLN A 59 1.77 10.13 5.24
CA GLN A 59 0.67 10.54 4.36
C GLN A 59 0.12 9.36 3.57
N GLN A 60 1.00 8.57 2.95
CA GLN A 60 0.61 7.39 2.19
C GLN A 60 -0.10 6.35 3.06
N ASN A 61 0.38 6.11 4.29
CA ASN A 61 -0.25 5.18 5.22
C ASN A 61 -1.64 5.63 5.65
N PHE A 62 -1.85 6.94 5.84
CA PHE A 62 -3.15 7.49 6.15
C PHE A 62 -4.15 7.26 5.01
N ILE A 63 -3.76 7.60 3.78
CA ILE A 63 -4.59 7.39 2.58
C ILE A 63 -4.92 5.91 2.39
N TYR A 64 -3.91 5.03 2.44
CA TYR A 64 -4.12 3.58 2.32
C TYR A 64 -4.94 3.01 3.47
N GLY A 65 -4.84 3.57 4.67
CA GLY A 65 -5.68 3.21 5.82
C GLY A 65 -7.16 3.48 5.55
N ALA A 66 -7.48 4.68 5.06
CA ALA A 66 -8.84 5.05 4.69
C ALA A 66 -9.38 4.17 3.55
N ILE A 67 -8.58 3.92 2.51
CA ILE A 67 -8.96 3.03 1.42
C ILE A 67 -9.26 1.62 1.93
N ARG A 68 -8.39 1.04 2.77
CA ARG A 68 -8.63 -0.29 3.35
C ARG A 68 -9.90 -0.34 4.17
N PHE A 69 -10.15 0.69 4.99
CA PHE A 69 -11.36 0.78 5.80
C PHE A 69 -12.62 0.76 4.95
N VAL A 70 -12.66 1.56 3.87
CA VAL A 70 -13.85 1.70 3.02
C VAL A 70 -14.04 0.50 2.09
N THR A 71 -12.96 -0.06 1.55
CA THR A 71 -13.02 -1.17 0.58
C THR A 71 -13.08 -2.56 1.24
N GLY A 72 -12.82 -2.65 2.54
CA GLY A 72 -12.84 -3.90 3.31
C GLY A 72 -11.68 -4.85 3.01
N ILE A 73 -10.65 -4.40 2.29
CA ILE A 73 -9.51 -5.24 1.91
C ILE A 73 -8.45 -5.31 3.02
N SER A 74 -7.81 -6.47 3.14
CA SER A 74 -6.69 -6.65 4.07
C SER A 74 -5.39 -6.06 3.54
N GLN A 75 -5.10 -6.24 2.25
CA GLN A 75 -3.88 -5.78 1.60
C GLN A 75 -4.25 -4.83 0.46
N ILE A 76 -3.58 -3.70 0.37
CA ILE A 76 -3.89 -2.66 -0.62
C ILE A 76 -3.73 -3.17 -2.07
N ASP A 77 -2.77 -4.07 -2.28
CA ASP A 77 -2.48 -4.69 -3.57
C ASP A 77 -3.52 -5.76 -4.00
N GLN A 78 -4.57 -6.00 -3.19
CA GLN A 78 -5.70 -6.85 -3.54
C GLN A 78 -6.85 -6.10 -4.24
N LEU A 79 -6.73 -4.77 -4.43
CA LEU A 79 -7.76 -3.96 -5.08
C LEU A 79 -8.04 -4.41 -6.53
N LYS A 80 -9.33 -4.65 -6.82
CA LYS A 80 -9.80 -5.05 -8.16
C LYS A 80 -11.15 -4.44 -8.49
N GLY A 81 -11.37 -4.18 -9.78
CA GLY A 81 -12.66 -3.75 -10.32
C GLY A 81 -13.24 -2.55 -9.56
N SER A 82 -14.49 -2.66 -9.13
CA SER A 82 -15.23 -1.60 -8.42
C SER A 82 -14.58 -1.14 -7.11
N GLN A 83 -13.70 -1.96 -6.50
CA GLN A 83 -12.96 -1.53 -5.31
C GLN A 83 -11.93 -0.45 -5.64
N VAL A 84 -11.38 -0.46 -6.87
CA VAL A 84 -10.45 0.58 -7.33
C VAL A 84 -11.18 1.90 -7.53
N ASP A 85 -12.41 1.87 -8.06
CA ASP A 85 -13.24 3.06 -8.21
C ASP A 85 -13.58 3.68 -6.85
N LEU A 86 -13.94 2.83 -5.88
CA LEU A 86 -14.19 3.26 -4.51
C LEU A 86 -12.91 3.83 -3.85
N ALA A 87 -11.76 3.20 -4.07
CA ALA A 87 -10.48 3.71 -3.61
C ALA A 87 -10.15 5.09 -4.20
N ARG A 88 -10.48 5.31 -5.48
CA ARG A 88 -10.30 6.59 -6.17
C ARG A 88 -11.19 7.67 -5.57
N MET A 89 -12.46 7.38 -5.32
CA MET A 89 -13.39 8.30 -4.65
C MET A 89 -12.87 8.71 -3.27
N VAL A 90 -12.43 7.74 -2.45
CA VAL A 90 -11.87 8.01 -1.12
C VAL A 90 -10.64 8.90 -1.21
N PHE A 91 -9.73 8.61 -2.14
CA PHE A 91 -8.53 9.42 -2.33
C PHE A 91 -8.88 10.87 -2.69
N HIS A 92 -9.75 11.09 -3.68
CA HIS A 92 -10.15 12.43 -4.13
C HIS A 92 -10.87 13.22 -3.03
N GLU A 93 -11.77 12.59 -2.28
CA GLU A 93 -12.46 13.21 -1.14
C GLU A 93 -11.48 13.67 -0.05
N LEU A 94 -10.44 12.87 0.23
CA LEU A 94 -9.41 13.24 1.21
C LEU A 94 -8.54 14.41 0.73
N VAL A 95 -8.23 14.45 -0.57
CA VAL A 95 -7.49 15.55 -1.19
C VAL A 95 -8.32 16.83 -1.10
N GLU A 96 -9.58 16.80 -1.56
CA GLU A 96 -10.48 17.95 -1.55
C GLU A 96 -10.66 18.52 -0.13
N LYS A 97 -10.91 17.67 0.87
CA LYS A 97 -11.02 18.12 2.26
C LYS A 97 -9.77 18.79 2.79
N ARG A 98 -8.58 18.29 2.40
CA ARG A 98 -7.31 18.89 2.83
C ARG A 98 -7.11 20.27 2.21
N GLU A 99 -7.40 20.40 0.92
CA GLU A 99 -7.26 21.67 0.22
C GLU A 99 -8.26 22.71 0.76
N ASN A 100 -9.51 22.31 0.99
CA ASN A 100 -10.52 23.16 1.61
C ASN A 100 -10.10 23.63 3.01
N PHE A 101 -9.64 22.70 3.85
CA PHE A 101 -9.12 23.05 5.19
C PHE A 101 -7.90 23.98 5.13
N SER A 102 -7.05 23.83 4.12
CA SER A 102 -5.89 24.71 3.93
C SER A 102 -6.32 26.11 3.47
N ASN A 103 -7.39 26.23 2.68
CA ASN A 103 -7.94 27.51 2.24
C ASN A 103 -8.69 28.25 3.35
N GLU A 104 -9.29 27.54 4.32
CA GLU A 104 -10.00 28.15 5.46
C GLU A 104 -9.07 28.76 6.51
N ILE A 105 -7.78 28.35 6.53
CA ILE A 105 -6.79 28.77 7.54
C ILE A 105 -5.85 29.87 7.00
N ASN A 106 -5.84 30.10 5.68
CA ASN A 106 -5.07 31.18 5.03
C ASN A 106 -5.96 32.41 4.80
#